data_AF-A0A973DRW7-F1
#
_entry.id   AF-A0A973DRW7-F1
#
_cell.length_a   1.000
_cell.length_b   1.000
_cell.length_c   1.000
_cell.angle_alpha   90.00
_cell.angle_beta   90.00
_cell.angle_gamma   90.00
#
_symmetry.space_group_name_H-M   'P 1'
#
loop_
_entity.id
_entity.type
_entity.pdbx_description
1 polymer ?
#
loop_
_entity_poly.entity_id
_entity_poly.type
_entity_poly.pdbx_seq_one_letter_code
_entity_poly.pdbx_strand_id
1 'polypeptide(L)'
;MSFHSFDNPVVWSILALGFFCYQLLTYYIIRVHSGHYQLKDASWIGATEIFIGALPLLGLLGTISGLLDTFHAMSLGGALDQSGALSQGIADALWTTQLGLVVAIPAWLLLGHIKHLISKQGAVHAG
;
A
#
# COMPACT_ATOMS: atom_id res chain seq x y z
N MET A 1 -7.52 -21.42 12.31
CA MET A 1 -6.96 -20.23 11.64
C MET A 1 -6.04 -19.52 12.63
N SER A 2 -4.82 -20.02 12.81
CA SER A 2 -3.79 -19.32 13.58
C SER A 2 -3.11 -18.34 12.63
N PHE A 3 -3.38 -17.06 12.82
CA PHE A 3 -2.84 -15.97 12.00
C PHE A 3 -1.34 -15.76 12.27
N HIS A 4 -0.48 -16.65 11.76
CA HIS A 4 0.98 -16.46 11.80
C HIS A 4 1.44 -15.28 10.91
N SER A 5 0.55 -14.77 10.04
CA SER A 5 0.83 -13.65 9.13
C SER A 5 0.93 -12.28 9.83
N PHE A 6 0.43 -12.12 11.06
CA PHE A 6 0.51 -10.85 11.82
C PHE A 6 1.87 -10.60 12.48
N ASP A 7 2.71 -11.63 12.57
CA ASP A 7 4.09 -11.48 13.06
C ASP A 7 5.05 -11.02 11.95
N ASN A 8 4.55 -10.85 10.72
CA ASN A 8 5.37 -10.39 9.62
C ASN A 8 5.56 -8.85 9.69
N PRO A 9 6.79 -8.35 9.88
CA PRO A 9 7.06 -6.90 9.97
C PRO A 9 6.67 -6.15 8.68
N VAL A 10 6.53 -6.84 7.54
CA VAL A 10 6.07 -6.25 6.28
C VAL A 10 4.61 -5.81 6.36
N VAL A 11 3.74 -6.53 7.08
CA VAL A 11 2.34 -6.11 7.24
C VAL A 11 2.27 -4.80 8.02
N TRP A 12 3.07 -4.68 9.07
CA TRP A 12 3.18 -3.45 9.86
C TRP A 12 3.74 -2.29 9.05
N SER A 13 4.71 -2.53 8.16
CA SER A 13 5.22 -1.48 7.27
C SER A 13 4.20 -1.01 6.24
N ILE A 14 3.39 -1.93 5.68
CA ILE A 14 2.29 -1.60 4.76
C ILE A 14 1.22 -0.76 5.48
N LEU A 15 0.83 -1.15 6.69
CA LEU A 15 -0.18 -0.41 7.47
C LEU A 15 0.33 0.97 7.90
N ALA A 16 1.58 1.06 8.37
CA ALA A 16 2.18 2.34 8.76
C ALA A 16 2.32 3.29 7.57
N LEU A 17 2.81 2.79 6.43
CA LEU A 17 2.93 3.57 5.19
C LEU A 17 1.54 3.97 4.66
N GLY A 18 0.57 3.07 4.73
CA GLY A 18 -0.81 3.30 4.35
C GLY A 18 -1.46 4.42 5.16
N PHE A 19 -1.31 4.37 6.49
CA PHE A 19 -1.80 5.40 7.39
C PHE A 19 -1.14 6.75 7.13
N PHE A 20 0.19 6.77 6.94
CA PHE A 20 0.93 7.98 6.60
C PHE A 20 0.45 8.60 5.28
N CYS A 21 0.23 7.76 4.27
CA CYS A 21 -0.31 8.20 2.99
C CYS A 21 -1.74 8.76 3.10
N TYR A 22 -2.61 8.11 3.88
CA TYR A 22 -3.99 8.57 4.07
C TYR A 22 -4.05 9.91 4.81
N GLN A 23 -3.13 10.11 5.76
CA GLN A 23 -3.00 11.37 6.50
C GLN A 23 -2.53 12.50 5.59
N LEU A 24 -1.56 12.25 4.70
CA LEU A 24 -1.15 13.22 3.69
C LEU A 24 -2.30 13.56 2.74
N LEU A 25 -3.03 12.57 2.22
CA LEU A 25 -4.17 12.80 1.34
C LEU A 25 -5.26 13.66 2.01
N THR A 26 -5.59 13.34 3.26
CA THR A 26 -6.57 14.12 4.04
C THR A 26 -6.09 15.56 4.25
N TYR A 27 -4.80 15.75 4.57
CA TYR A 27 -4.19 17.07 4.69
C TYR A 27 -4.29 17.88 3.37
N TYR A 28 -4.04 17.25 2.22
CA TYR A 28 -4.18 17.90 0.92
C TYR A 28 -5.62 18.27 0.58
N ILE A 29 -6.60 17.42 0.88
CA ILE A 29 -8.03 17.72 0.65
C ILE A 29 -8.44 19.00 1.40
N ILE A 30 -8.05 19.13 2.67
CA ILE A 30 -8.38 20.30 3.49
C ILE A 30 -7.73 21.57 2.92
N ARG A 31 -6.46 21.47 2.49
CA ARG A 31 -5.75 22.60 1.87
C ARG A 31 -6.35 23.03 0.54
N VAL A 32 -6.70 22.06 -0.32
CA VAL A 32 -7.27 22.34 -1.65
C VAL A 32 -8.64 23.01 -1.53
N HIS A 33 -9.43 22.61 -0.53
CA HIS A 33 -10.73 23.23 -0.26
C HIS A 33 -10.58 24.67 0.26
N SER A 34 -9.51 24.95 1.01
CA SER A 34 -9.25 26.28 1.58
C SER A 34 -8.71 27.30 0.56
N GLY A 35 -8.54 26.94 -0.71
CA GLY A 35 -8.12 27.87 -1.78
C GLY A 35 -6.67 28.39 -1.69
N HIS A 36 -5.92 28.02 -0.66
CA HIS A 36 -4.52 28.40 -0.46
C HIS A 36 -3.53 27.39 -1.05
N TYR A 37 -3.76 26.97 -2.30
CA TYR A 37 -2.87 26.02 -2.98
C TYR A 37 -1.58 26.73 -3.43
N GLN A 38 -0.43 26.32 -2.89
CA GLN A 38 0.88 26.85 -3.29
C GLN A 38 1.57 25.91 -4.28
N LEU A 39 2.37 26.44 -5.21
CA LEU A 39 3.17 25.64 -6.15
C LEU A 39 4.10 24.64 -5.45
N LYS A 40 4.52 24.94 -4.21
CA LYS A 40 5.29 24.02 -3.37
C LYS A 40 4.53 22.73 -3.09
N ASP A 41 3.20 22.78 -2.94
CA ASP A 41 2.35 21.61 -2.65
C ASP A 41 2.28 20.64 -3.83
N ALA A 42 2.49 21.11 -5.06
CA ALA A 42 2.54 20.28 -6.27
C ALA A 42 3.68 19.25 -6.21
N SER A 43 4.83 19.63 -5.64
CA SER A 43 5.98 18.74 -5.47
C SER A 43 5.67 17.58 -4.51
N TRP A 44 4.98 17.86 -3.41
CA TRP A 44 4.65 16.84 -2.41
C TRP A 44 3.51 15.91 -2.85
N ILE A 45 2.59 16.38 -3.69
CA ILE A 45 1.58 15.53 -4.33
C ILE A 45 2.26 14.47 -5.22
N GLY A 46 3.31 14.86 -5.95
CA GLY A 46 4.14 13.91 -6.70
C GLY A 46 4.83 12.88 -5.80
N ALA A 47 5.35 13.29 -4.64
CA ALA A 47 5.92 12.35 -3.67
C ALA A 47 4.87 11.35 -3.13
N THR A 48 3.66 11.83 -2.86
CA THR A 48 2.54 11.00 -2.38
C THR A 48 2.16 9.93 -3.40
N GLU A 49 2.19 10.25 -4.70
CA GLU A 49 1.97 9.28 -5.77
C GLU A 49 2.97 8.12 -5.75
N ILE A 50 4.25 8.43 -5.52
CA ILE A 50 5.31 7.43 -5.42
C ILE A 50 5.06 6.51 -4.22
N PHE A 51 4.66 7.07 -3.07
CA PHE A 51 4.34 6.27 -1.88
C PHE A 51 3.12 5.36 -2.10
N ILE A 52 2.08 5.85 -2.79
CA ILE A 52 0.91 5.03 -3.15
C ILE A 52 1.33 3.89 -4.08
N GLY A 53 2.17 4.19 -5.07
CA GLY A 53 2.70 3.17 -5.98
C GLY A 53 3.61 2.14 -5.30
N ALA A 54 4.24 2.48 -4.18
CA ALA A 54 5.06 1.56 -3.40
C ALA A 54 4.24 0.55 -2.58
N LEU A 55 3.01 0.87 -2.17
CA LEU A 55 2.16 0.01 -1.33
C LEU A 55 1.89 -1.40 -1.95
N PRO A 56 1.48 -1.53 -3.23
CA PRO A 56 1.34 -2.84 -3.87
C PRO A 56 2.66 -3.60 -4.01
N LEU A 57 3.75 -2.88 -4.27
CA LEU A 57 5.09 -3.47 -4.41
C LEU A 57 5.58 -4.07 -3.10
N LEU A 58 5.29 -3.40 -1.96
CA LEU A 58 5.54 -3.95 -0.63
C LEU A 58 4.68 -5.19 -0.34
N GLY A 59 3.42 -5.21 -0.80
CA GLY A 59 2.55 -6.38 -0.70
C GLY A 59 3.09 -7.60 -1.45
N LEU A 60 3.63 -7.38 -2.66
CA LEU A 60 4.30 -8.40 -3.48
C LEU A 60 5.59 -8.88 -2.83
N LEU A 61 6.38 -7.99 -2.24
CA LEU A 61 7.57 -8.35 -1.46
C LEU A 61 7.21 -9.27 -0.28
N GLY A 62 6.11 -8.97 0.43
CA GLY A 62 5.59 -9.85 1.48
C GLY A 62 5.26 -11.26 0.99
N THR A 63 4.68 -11.38 -0.21
CA THR A 63 4.39 -12.68 -0.82
C THR A 63 5.66 -13.47 -1.13
N ILE A 64 6.68 -12.81 -1.69
CA ILE A 64 7.97 -13.45 -1.99
C ILE A 64 8.63 -13.94 -0.70
N SER A 65 8.64 -13.14 0.36
CA SER A 65 9.16 -13.53 1.67
C SER A 65 8.40 -14.72 2.26
N GLY A 66 7.06 -14.69 2.26
CA GLY A 66 6.26 -15.80 2.81
C GLY A 66 6.41 -17.12 2.04
N LEU A 67 6.53 -17.04 0.71
CA LEU A 67 6.83 -18.22 -0.10
C LEU A 67 8.22 -18.78 0.19
N LEU A 68 9.23 -17.92 0.37
CA LEU A 68 10.58 -18.35 0.72
C LEU A 68 10.61 -19.10 2.07
N ASP A 69 9.92 -18.57 3.08
CA ASP A 69 9.80 -19.20 4.39
C ASP A 69 9.10 -20.56 4.31
N THR A 70 8.07 -20.66 3.48
CA THR A 70 7.34 -21.91 3.22
C THR A 70 8.27 -22.96 2.59
N PHE A 71 9.05 -22.58 1.56
CA PHE A 71 10.00 -23.50 0.93
C PHE A 71 11.14 -23.92 1.88
N HIS A 72 11.62 -23.02 2.73
CA HIS A 72 12.60 -23.35 3.77
C HIS A 72 12.05 -24.32 4.81
N ALA A 73 10.80 -24.14 5.26
CA ALA A 73 10.17 -25.08 6.19
C ALA A 73 9.99 -26.47 5.56
N MET A 74 9.65 -26.53 4.27
CA MET A 74 9.50 -27.79 3.52
C MET A 74 10.82 -28.51 3.27
N SER A 75 11.96 -27.80 3.16
CA SER A 75 13.27 -28.43 2.98
C SER A 75 13.80 -29.06 4.26
N LEU A 76 13.36 -28.56 5.42
CA LEU A 76 13.72 -29.07 6.74
C LEU A 76 12.73 -30.14 7.27
N GLY A 77 11.47 -30.13 6.78
CA GLY A 77 10.41 -31.07 7.16
C GLY A 77 10.34 -32.33 6.29
N GLY A 78 10.00 -33.47 6.90
CA GLY A 78 9.82 -34.75 6.18
C GLY A 78 8.60 -34.77 5.25
N ALA A 79 8.60 -35.69 4.28
CA ALA A 79 7.67 -35.73 3.13
C ALA A 79 6.16 -35.91 3.46
N LEU A 80 5.78 -36.22 4.70
CA LEU A 80 4.44 -36.72 5.03
C LEU A 80 3.34 -35.65 5.05
N ASP A 81 3.64 -34.35 4.95
CA ASP A 81 2.61 -33.28 4.90
C ASP A 81 3.03 -32.04 4.07
N GLN A 82 3.80 -32.25 3.00
CA GLN A 82 4.34 -31.16 2.19
C GLN A 82 3.25 -30.38 1.43
N SER A 83 2.16 -31.03 1.02
CA SER A 83 1.09 -30.40 0.24
C SER A 83 0.22 -29.46 1.09
N GLY A 84 -0.09 -29.85 2.33
CA GLY A 84 -0.87 -29.03 3.26
C GLY A 84 -0.09 -27.78 3.68
N ALA A 85 1.17 -27.97 4.06
CA ALA A 85 2.06 -26.87 4.44
C ALA A 85 2.28 -25.86 3.30
N LEU A 86 2.47 -26.32 2.06
CA LEU A 86 2.62 -25.45 0.90
C LEU A 86 1.35 -24.63 0.64
N SER A 87 0.18 -25.27 0.64
CA SER A 87 -1.10 -24.58 0.38
C SER A 87 -1.37 -23.52 1.45
N GLN A 88 -1.04 -23.79 2.71
CA GLN A 88 -1.19 -22.83 3.80
C GLN A 88 -0.22 -21.65 3.63
N GLY A 89 1.05 -21.92 3.34
CA GLY A 89 2.06 -20.87 3.13
C GLY A 89 1.76 -19.95 1.95
N ILE A 90 1.22 -20.49 0.84
CA ILE A 90 0.74 -19.69 -0.29
C ILE A 90 -0.43 -18.80 0.13
N ALA A 91 -1.41 -19.34 0.87
CA ALA A 91 -2.56 -18.57 1.33
C ALA A 91 -2.15 -17.40 2.23
N ASP A 92 -1.22 -17.65 3.16
CA ASP A 92 -0.69 -16.62 4.06
C ASP A 92 0.11 -15.54 3.30
N ALA A 93 0.87 -15.94 2.28
CA ALA A 93 1.61 -15.03 1.41
C ALA A 93 0.68 -14.13 0.57
N LEU A 94 -0.43 -14.67 0.05
CA LEU A 94 -1.39 -13.89 -0.74
C LEU A 94 -2.11 -12.82 0.08
N TRP A 95 -2.27 -13.03 1.39
CA TRP A 95 -2.90 -12.07 2.29
C TRP A 95 -2.17 -10.71 2.30
N THR A 96 -0.83 -10.71 2.28
CA THR A 96 -0.05 -9.46 2.30
C THR A 96 -0.21 -8.64 1.01
N THR A 97 -0.34 -9.32 -0.13
CA THR A 97 -0.66 -8.66 -1.41
C THR A 97 -2.06 -8.08 -1.40
N GLN A 98 -3.04 -8.83 -0.90
CA GLN A 98 -4.42 -8.35 -0.78
C GLN A 98 -4.46 -7.07 0.07
N LEU A 99 -3.77 -7.05 1.22
CA LEU A 99 -3.69 -5.86 2.07
C LEU A 99 -3.06 -4.66 1.36
N GLY A 100 -1.92 -4.85 0.67
CA GLY A 100 -1.26 -3.78 -0.08
C GLY A 100 -2.18 -3.15 -1.14
N LEU A 101 -2.96 -3.97 -1.85
CA LEU A 101 -3.92 -3.50 -2.85
C LEU A 101 -5.14 -2.80 -2.23
N VAL A 102 -5.70 -3.37 -1.15
CA VAL A 102 -6.85 -2.79 -0.45
C VAL A 102 -6.54 -1.38 0.08
N VAL A 103 -5.30 -1.13 0.49
CA VAL A 103 -4.87 0.21 0.94
C VAL A 103 -4.52 1.12 -0.23
N ALA A 104 -3.85 0.60 -1.27
CA ALA A 104 -3.39 1.42 -2.40
C ALA A 104 -4.53 1.93 -3.31
N ILE A 105 -5.53 1.10 -3.60
CA ILE A 105 -6.60 1.44 -4.56
C ILE A 105 -7.39 2.69 -4.11
N PRO A 106 -7.92 2.76 -2.87
CA PRO A 106 -8.64 3.95 -2.41
C PRO A 106 -7.75 5.20 -2.37
N ALA A 107 -6.49 5.05 -1.95
CA ALA A 107 -5.53 6.14 -1.91
C ALA A 107 -5.27 6.74 -3.29
N TRP A 108 -5.15 5.89 -4.32
CA TRP A 108 -4.92 6.32 -5.68
C TRP A 108 -6.13 7.04 -6.29
N LEU A 109 -7.35 6.55 -6.01
CA LEU A 109 -8.59 7.22 -6.42
C LEU A 109 -8.73 8.62 -5.80
N LEU A 110 -8.42 8.74 -4.50
CA LEU A 110 -8.42 10.03 -3.80
C LEU A 110 -7.39 11.01 -4.38
N LEU A 111 -6.18 10.53 -4.68
CA LEU A 111 -5.14 11.34 -5.30
C LEU A 111 -5.60 11.88 -6.67
N GLY A 112 -6.24 11.04 -7.50
CA GLY A 112 -6.80 11.44 -8.78
C GLY A 112 -7.87 12.53 -8.64
N HIS A 113 -8.74 12.41 -7.63
CA HIS A 113 -9.74 13.43 -7.33
C HIS A 113 -9.10 14.78 -6.94
N ILE A 114 -8.08 14.76 -6.07
CA ILE A 114 -7.35 15.97 -5.66
C ILE A 114 -6.68 16.65 -6.86
N LYS A 115 -5.98 15.88 -7.71
CA LYS A 115 -5.34 16.41 -8.93
C LYS A 115 -6.34 17.10 -9.86
N HIS A 116 -7.54 16.52 -10.00
CA HIS A 116 -8.61 17.12 -10.80
C HIS A 116 -9.09 18.47 -10.22
N LEU A 117 -9.26 18.56 -8.89
CA LEU A 117 -9.66 19.81 -8.23
C LEU A 117 -8.60 20.92 -8.38
N ILE A 118 -7.32 20.58 -8.30
CA ILE A 118 -6.21 21.53 -8.47
C ILE A 118 -6.20 22.10 -9.90
N SER A 119 -6.36 21.24 -10.91
CA SER A 119 -6.43 21.68 -12.31
C SER A 119 -7.56 22.69 -12.55
N LYS A 120 -8.71 22.48 -11.93
CA LYS A 120 -9.87 23.39 -12.02
C LYS A 120 -9.58 24.75 -11.39
N GLN A 121 -8.91 24.81 -10.24
CA GLN A 121 -8.61 26.07 -9.55
C GLN A 121 -7.49 26.89 -10.22
N GLY A 122 -6.50 26.22 -10.81
CA GLY A 122 -5.45 26.87 -11.60
C GLY A 122 -6.00 27.58 -12.84
N ALA A 123 -7.05 27.05 -13.46
CA ALA A 123 -7.72 27.69 -14.59
C ALA A 123 -8.51 28.96 -14.19
N VAL A 124 -8.99 29.05 -12.95
CA VAL A 124 -9.78 30.20 -12.44
C VAL A 124 -8.90 31.42 -12.12
N HIS A 125 -7.63 31.22 -11.78
CA HIS A 125 -6.69 32.32 -11.45
C HIS A 125 -5.91 32.85 -12.67
N ALA A 126 -6.09 32.24 -13.84
CA ALA A 126 -5.37 32.58 -15.07
C ALA A 126 -6.21 33.36 -16.11
N GLY A 127 -7.48 33.64 -15.80
CA GLY A 127 -8.37 34.50 -16.61
C GLY A 127 -8.73 35.75 -15.85
#